data_AF-A0A1Y3MLD2-F1
#
_entry.id   AF-A0A1Y3MLD2-F1
#
_cell.length_a   1.000
_cell.length_b   1.000
_cell.length_c   1.000
_cell.angle_alpha   90.00
_cell.angle_beta   90.00
_cell.angle_gamma   90.00
#
_symmetry.space_group_name_H-M   'P 1'
#
loop_
_entity.id
_entity.type
_entity.pdbx_description
1 polymer ?
#
loop_
_entity_poly.entity_id
_entity_poly.type
_entity_poly.pdbx_seq_one_letter_code
_entity_poly.pdbx_strand_id
1 'polypeptide(L)'
;MEDHHYPIDVIKHIIKFLKFSIKYEANINEKINDNGDTLLILLIKACMSENLEEIKKWLVDNGSDINIKNYDDDTTLIIAIEEKKRDLKIIKYLINNKADIN
;
A
#
# COMPACT_ATOMS: atom_id res chain seq x y z
N MET A 1 -3.81 -8.33 22.28
CA MET A 1 -2.92 -7.37 21.59
C MET A 1 -3.81 -6.64 20.61
N GLU A 2 -3.90 -5.32 20.77
CA GLU A 2 -4.95 -4.48 20.18
C GLU A 2 -5.08 -4.71 18.67
N ASP A 3 -6.27 -5.12 18.25
CA ASP A 3 -6.64 -5.19 16.85
C ASP A 3 -6.57 -3.78 16.27
N HIS A 4 -5.44 -3.38 15.69
CA HIS A 4 -5.36 -2.19 14.83
C HIS A 4 -6.06 -2.45 13.49
N HIS A 5 -7.28 -2.99 13.54
CA HIS A 5 -8.19 -2.90 12.43
C HIS A 5 -8.56 -1.42 12.36
N TYR A 6 -7.86 -0.69 11.51
CA TYR A 6 -8.22 0.70 11.30
C TYR A 6 -9.65 0.70 10.76
N PRO A 7 -10.59 1.36 11.46
CA PRO A 7 -11.94 1.49 10.94
C PRO A 7 -11.88 1.98 9.50
N ILE A 8 -12.79 1.53 8.65
CA ILE A 8 -12.83 1.94 7.24
C ILE A 8 -12.78 3.47 7.05
N ASP A 9 -13.26 4.22 8.04
CA ASP A 9 -13.21 5.68 8.10
C ASP A 9 -11.77 6.24 8.25
N VAL A 10 -10.90 5.55 8.98
CA VAL A 10 -9.47 5.89 9.08
C VAL A 10 -8.76 5.59 7.76
N ILE A 11 -9.07 4.47 7.09
CA ILE A 11 -8.50 4.15 5.78
C ILE A 11 -8.95 5.17 4.72
N LYS A 12 -10.23 5.54 4.73
CA LYS A 12 -10.74 6.65 3.90
C LYS A 12 -10.04 7.96 4.20
N HIS A 13 -9.73 8.24 5.47
CA HIS A 13 -8.98 9.42 5.86
C HIS A 13 -7.54 9.38 5.35
N ILE A 14 -6.86 8.23 5.47
CA ILE A 14 -5.52 8.00 4.91
C ILE A 14 -5.58 8.25 3.41
N ILE A 15 -6.43 7.55 2.65
CA ILE A 15 -6.56 7.73 1.19
C ILE A 15 -6.85 9.19 0.83
N LYS A 16 -7.71 9.88 1.58
CA LYS A 16 -8.02 11.30 1.34
C LYS A 16 -6.81 12.19 1.58
N PHE A 17 -6.05 11.95 2.64
CA PHE A 17 -4.78 12.63 2.91
C PHE A 17 -3.75 12.34 1.82
N LEU A 18 -3.60 11.09 1.40
CA LEU A 18 -2.68 10.72 0.32
C LEU A 18 -3.07 11.39 -1.02
N LYS A 19 -4.36 11.41 -1.37
CA LYS A 19 -4.87 12.15 -2.54
C LYS A 19 -4.62 13.64 -2.45
N PHE A 20 -4.72 14.21 -1.24
CA PHE A 20 -4.38 15.60 -1.01
C PHE A 20 -2.90 15.84 -1.26
N SER A 21 -2.00 14.98 -0.78
CA SER A 21 -0.55 15.10 -1.03
C SER A 21 -0.19 15.00 -2.53
N ILE A 22 -0.80 14.07 -3.28
CA ILE A 22 -0.60 13.96 -4.75
C ILE A 22 -1.01 15.25 -5.48
N LYS A 23 -2.07 15.92 -5.01
CA LYS A 23 -2.51 17.21 -5.59
C LYS A 23 -1.44 18.29 -5.51
N TYR A 24 -0.50 18.21 -4.57
CA TYR A 24 0.65 19.12 -4.45
C TYR A 24 1.90 18.61 -5.17
N GLU A 25 1.71 17.85 -6.26
CA GLU A 25 2.78 17.30 -7.09
C GLU A 25 3.73 16.34 -6.36
N ALA A 26 3.29 15.77 -5.23
CA ALA A 26 4.05 14.71 -4.57
C ALA A 26 4.19 13.52 -5.53
N ASN A 27 5.42 13.03 -5.68
CA ASN A 27 5.68 11.90 -6.54
C ASN A 27 5.06 10.64 -5.89
N ILE A 28 4.15 9.98 -6.60
CA ILE A 28 3.42 8.78 -6.11
C ILE A 28 4.35 7.64 -5.68
N ASN A 29 5.56 7.63 -6.24
CA ASN A 29 6.60 6.64 -6.07
C ASN A 29 7.71 7.10 -5.10
N GLU A 30 7.52 8.24 -4.45
CA GLU A 30 8.46 8.76 -3.47
C GLU A 30 8.49 7.88 -2.21
N LYS A 31 9.69 7.75 -1.64
CA LYS A 31 9.91 7.14 -0.33
C LYS A 31 9.65 8.20 0.74
N ILE A 32 8.58 8.04 1.52
CA ILE A 32 8.00 9.13 2.32
C ILE A 32 8.20 8.99 3.84
N ASN A 33 8.90 7.95 4.29
CA ASN A 33 9.21 7.74 5.71
C ASN A 33 10.61 7.16 5.90
N ASP A 34 11.01 6.99 7.17
CA ASP A 34 12.34 6.50 7.56
C ASP A 34 12.62 5.05 7.15
N ASN A 35 11.59 4.26 6.86
CA ASN A 35 11.72 2.89 6.32
C ASN A 35 11.86 2.90 4.79
N GLY A 36 11.68 4.06 4.16
CA GLY A 36 11.66 4.18 2.70
C GLY A 36 10.39 3.66 2.07
N ASP A 37 9.30 3.54 2.84
CA ASP A 37 8.01 3.08 2.32
C ASP A 37 7.44 4.10 1.33
N THR A 38 6.84 3.61 0.26
CA THR A 38 6.01 4.41 -0.63
C THR A 38 4.58 4.52 -0.09
N LEU A 39 3.78 5.40 -0.70
CA LEU A 39 2.35 5.50 -0.44
C LEU A 39 1.62 4.16 -0.61
N LEU A 40 2.01 3.37 -1.61
CA LEU A 40 1.43 2.04 -1.85
C LEU A 40 1.76 1.07 -0.71
N ILE A 41 3.02 1.06 -0.25
CA ILE A 41 3.43 0.20 0.87
C ILE A 41 2.62 0.55 2.12
N LEU A 42 2.45 1.84 2.44
CA LEU A 42 1.62 2.26 3.57
C LEU A 42 0.16 1.81 3.45
N LEU A 43 -0.42 1.87 2.25
CA LEU A 43 -1.77 1.37 2.01
C LEU A 43 -1.86 -0.14 2.29
N ILE A 44 -0.87 -0.92 1.85
CA ILE A 44 -0.83 -2.37 2.09
C ILE A 44 -0.69 -2.70 3.58
N LYS A 45 0.12 -1.95 4.33
CA LYS A 45 0.25 -2.13 5.78
C LYS A 45 -1.04 -1.80 6.55
N ALA A 46 -1.82 -0.84 6.05
CA ALA A 46 -3.03 -0.35 6.72
C ALA A 46 -4.33 -1.08 6.33
N CYS A 47 -4.39 -1.67 5.14
CA CYS A 47 -5.63 -2.17 4.54
C CYS A 47 -5.75 -3.69 4.59
N MET A 48 -6.99 -4.19 4.70
CA MET A 48 -7.35 -5.61 4.59
C MET A 48 -8.17 -5.86 3.31
N SER A 49 -8.53 -7.11 3.03
CA SER A 49 -9.26 -7.44 1.80
C SER A 49 -10.63 -6.77 1.64
N GLU A 50 -11.23 -6.30 2.73
CA GLU A 50 -12.42 -5.44 2.68
C GLU A 50 -12.16 -4.08 2.02
N ASN A 51 -10.92 -3.61 1.99
CA ASN A 51 -10.46 -2.37 1.35
C ASN A 51 -9.78 -2.64 0.01
N LEU A 52 -9.92 -3.85 -0.54
CA LEU A 52 -9.25 -4.24 -1.78
C LEU A 52 -9.70 -3.36 -2.96
N GLU A 53 -10.95 -2.89 -2.97
CA GLU A 53 -11.45 -2.01 -4.02
C GLU A 53 -10.78 -0.62 -3.98
N GLU A 54 -10.45 -0.12 -2.80
CA GLU A 54 -9.70 1.11 -2.62
C GLU A 54 -8.24 0.95 -3.09
N ILE A 55 -7.58 -0.18 -2.75
CA ILE A 55 -6.23 -0.51 -3.24
C ILE A 55 -6.25 -0.61 -4.77
N LYS A 56 -7.24 -1.29 -5.35
CA LYS A 56 -7.42 -1.43 -6.80
C LYS A 56 -7.51 -0.07 -7.49
N LYS A 57 -8.41 0.79 -7.00
CA LYS A 57 -8.57 2.15 -7.53
C LYS A 57 -7.28 2.94 -7.41
N TRP A 58 -6.57 2.83 -6.29
CA TRP A 58 -5.31 3.53 -6.10
C TRP A 58 -4.28 3.18 -7.18
N LEU A 59 -4.06 1.88 -7.42
CA LEU A 59 -3.12 1.39 -8.42
C LEU A 59 -3.50 1.80 -9.84
N VAL A 60 -4.80 1.72 -10.18
CA VAL A 60 -5.31 2.08 -11.51
C VAL A 60 -5.24 3.59 -11.76
N ASP A 61 -5.66 4.39 -10.78
CA ASP A 61 -5.85 5.83 -10.95
C ASP A 61 -4.54 6.62 -10.88
N ASN A 62 -3.55 6.14 -10.10
CA ASN A 62 -2.35 6.92 -9.77
C ASN A 62 -1.06 6.38 -10.39
N GLY A 63 -1.11 5.23 -11.10
CA GLY A 63 0.07 4.67 -11.77
C GLY A 63 1.23 4.34 -10.82
N SER A 64 0.92 3.95 -9.58
CA SER A 64 1.94 3.57 -8.59
C SER A 64 2.77 2.40 -9.09
N ASP A 65 4.09 2.50 -8.94
CA ASP A 65 4.99 1.38 -9.21
C ASP A 65 4.96 0.40 -8.03
N ILE A 66 4.47 -0.80 -8.33
CA ILE A 66 4.28 -1.88 -7.35
C ILE A 66 5.59 -2.51 -6.89
N ASN A 67 6.69 -2.31 -7.65
CA ASN A 67 7.97 -2.98 -7.46
C ASN A 67 9.01 -2.12 -6.76
N ILE A 68 8.63 -0.92 -6.29
CA ILE A 68 9.56 -0.08 -5.54
C ILE A 68 9.93 -0.80 -4.24
N LYS A 69 11.24 -0.90 -4.04
CA LYS A 69 11.85 -1.40 -2.82
C LYS A 69 11.91 -0.29 -1.78
N ASN A 70 11.61 -0.61 -0.52
CA ASN A 70 11.84 0.28 0.61
C ASN A 70 13.36 0.43 0.90
N TYR A 71 13.79 0.90 2.07
CA TYR A 71 15.22 0.96 2.40
C TYR A 71 15.82 -0.38 2.86
N ASP A 72 14.97 -1.35 3.20
CA ASP A 72 15.35 -2.72 3.55
C ASP A 72 15.37 -3.65 2.31
N ASP A 73 15.28 -3.08 1.10
CA ASP A 73 15.18 -3.78 -0.18
C ASP A 73 13.89 -4.62 -0.40
N ASP A 74 12.88 -4.44 0.46
CA ASP A 74 11.59 -5.12 0.38
C ASP A 74 10.64 -4.45 -0.61
N THR A 75 10.06 -5.26 -1.50
CA THR A 75 8.98 -4.81 -2.40
C THR A 75 7.63 -4.77 -1.68
N THR A 76 6.64 -4.11 -2.30
CA THR A 76 5.25 -4.12 -1.83
C THR A 76 4.72 -5.54 -1.58
N LEU A 77 5.13 -6.53 -2.38
CA LEU A 77 4.72 -7.91 -2.21
C LEU A 77 5.39 -8.58 -1.00
N ILE A 78 6.70 -8.37 -0.80
CA ILE A 78 7.43 -8.89 0.37
C ILE A 78 6.77 -8.35 1.65
N ILE A 79 6.54 -7.04 1.72
CA ILE A 79 5.83 -6.42 2.85
C ILE A 79 4.46 -7.09 3.06
N ALA A 80 3.64 -7.24 2.01
CA ALA A 80 2.32 -7.87 2.15
C ALA A 80 2.36 -9.30 2.74
N ILE A 81 3.46 -10.04 2.50
CA ILE A 81 3.67 -11.40 2.98
C ILE A 81 4.16 -11.42 4.44
N GLU A 82 5.02 -10.49 4.81
CA GLU A 82 5.61 -10.40 6.15
C GLU A 82 4.72 -9.68 7.17
N GLU A 83 3.76 -8.90 6.69
CA GLU A 83 2.80 -8.22 7.55
C GLU A 83 2.08 -9.21 8.48
N LYS A 84 2.00 -8.86 9.76
CA LYS A 84 1.36 -9.70 10.80
C LYS A 84 -0.10 -10.00 10.46
N LYS A 85 -0.74 -9.13 9.69
CA LYS A 85 -2.12 -9.24 9.23
C LYS A 85 -2.22 -9.67 7.77
N ARG A 86 -1.29 -10.50 7.31
CA ARG A 86 -1.24 -10.98 5.92
C ARG A 86 -2.62 -11.38 5.38
N ASP A 87 -3.06 -10.69 4.33
CA ASP A 87 -4.29 -10.99 3.61
C ASP A 87 -4.01 -11.61 2.24
N LEU A 88 -4.39 -12.88 2.07
CA LEU A 88 -4.16 -13.63 0.84
C LEU A 88 -4.84 -13.04 -0.39
N LYS A 89 -5.95 -12.31 -0.24
CA LYS A 89 -6.63 -11.68 -1.39
C LYS A 89 -5.82 -10.48 -1.89
N ILE A 90 -5.22 -9.70 -0.99
CA ILE A 90 -4.31 -8.61 -1.34
C ILE A 90 -3.08 -9.18 -2.05
N ILE A 91 -2.44 -10.22 -1.47
CA ILE A 91 -1.28 -10.88 -2.09
C ILE A 91 -1.61 -11.39 -3.49
N LYS A 92 -2.70 -12.14 -3.64
CA LYS A 92 -3.14 -12.65 -4.96
C LYS A 92 -3.36 -11.51 -5.95
N TYR A 93 -3.92 -10.39 -5.49
CA TYR A 93 -4.12 -9.23 -6.34
C TYR A 93 -2.78 -8.59 -6.76
N LEU A 94 -1.82 -8.42 -5.86
CA LEU A 94 -0.49 -7.91 -6.19
C LEU A 94 0.22 -8.81 -7.21
N ILE A 95 0.21 -10.13 -7.00
CA ILE A 95 0.76 -11.13 -7.94
C ILE A 95 0.09 -11.03 -9.31
N ASN A 96 -1.23 -10.94 -9.36
CA ASN A 96 -1.97 -10.80 -10.62
C ASN A 96 -1.65 -9.49 -11.36
N ASN A 97 -1.19 -8.46 -10.64
CA ASN A 97 -0.72 -7.20 -11.20
C ASN A 97 0.80 -7.17 -11.45
N LYS A 98 1.43 -8.34 -11.57
CA LYS A 98 2.85 -8.50 -11.90
C LYS A 98 3.80 -7.84 -10.88
N ALA A 99 3.42 -7.82 -9.60
CA ALA A 99 4.35 -7.53 -8.53
C ALA A 99 5.52 -8.52 -8.58
N ASP A 100 6.74 -8.00 -8.51
CA ASP A 100 7.96 -8.81 -8.43
C ASP A 100 7.99 -9.55 -7.09
N ILE A 101 8.43 -10.79 -7.17
CA ILE A 101 8.60 -11.68 -6.03
C ILE A 101 9.98 -11.51 -5.37
N ASN A 102 10.89 -10.74 -5.98
CA ASN A 102 12.27 -10.51 -5.56
C ASN A 102 12.52 -9.13 -4.95
#